data_AF-A0A2W7NSK6-F1
#
_entry.id   AF-A0A2W7NSK6-F1
#
_cell.length_a   1.000
_cell.length_b   1.000
_cell.length_c   1.000
_cell.angle_alpha   90.00
_cell.angle_beta   90.00
_cell.angle_gamma   90.00
#
_symmetry.space_group_name_H-M   'P 1'
#
loop_
_entity.id
_entity.type
_entity.pdbx_description
1 polymer ?
#
loop_
_entity_poly.entity_id
_entity_poly.type
_entity_poly.pdbx_seq_one_letter_code
_entity_poly.pdbx_strand_id
1 'polypeptide(L)'
;MMRLSELPRRTPAVVQSVDDATPGDPVARRLRELGFVAGEAVQVIAYGPFGMDPLVAQVGFTRFALRRSEAARIGVEIASASVTRIAPATQGDETAQPSAKRTA
;
A
#
# COMPACT_ATOMS: atom_id res chain seq x y z
N MET A 1 15.86 1.66 12.09
CA MET A 1 15.06 1.46 10.86
C MET A 1 14.03 0.40 11.18
N MET A 2 12.74 0.62 10.90
CA MET A 2 11.68 -0.33 11.23
C MET A 2 11.51 -1.35 10.10
N ARG A 3 11.12 -2.58 10.43
CA ARG A 3 10.94 -3.65 9.41
C ARG A 3 9.46 -3.98 9.21
N LEU A 4 9.08 -4.41 8.00
CA LEU A 4 7.69 -4.78 7.70
C LEU A 4 7.19 -5.93 8.59
N SER A 5 8.07 -6.81 9.04
CA SER A 5 7.77 -7.87 10.01
C SER A 5 7.37 -7.38 11.42
N GLU A 6 7.73 -6.15 11.77
CA GLU A 6 7.50 -5.52 13.08
C GLU A 6 6.27 -4.58 13.07
N LEU A 7 5.70 -4.32 11.89
CA LEU A 7 4.65 -3.33 11.69
C LEU A 7 3.30 -3.84 12.23
N PRO A 8 2.58 -3.11 13.11
CA PRO A 8 1.30 -3.60 13.63
C PRO A 8 0.26 -3.84 12.53
N ARG A 9 -0.69 -4.76 12.78
CA ARG A 9 -1.78 -5.05 11.84
C ARG A 9 -2.61 -3.79 11.56
N ARG A 10 -2.99 -3.61 10.30
CA ARG A 10 -3.68 -2.45 9.72
C ARG A 10 -2.88 -1.14 9.69
N THR A 11 -1.61 -1.13 10.10
CA THR A 11 -0.75 0.06 9.99
C THR A 11 -0.30 0.26 8.54
N PRO A 12 -0.51 1.45 7.95
CA PRO A 12 0.10 1.83 6.67
C PRO A 12 1.56 2.26 6.86
N ALA A 13 2.40 1.93 5.90
CA ALA A 13 3.82 2.26 5.85
C ALA A 13 4.25 2.56 4.41
N VAL A 14 5.41 3.19 4.27
CA VAL A 14 6.11 3.34 2.98
C VAL A 14 7.34 2.44 3.00
N VAL A 15 7.58 1.71 1.91
CA VAL A 15 8.82 0.95 1.75
C VAL A 15 9.98 1.94 1.56
N GLN A 16 11.02 1.79 2.37
CA GLN A 16 12.26 2.59 2.28
C GLN A 16 13.33 1.84 1.49
N SER A 17 13.54 0.55 1.79
CA SER A 17 14.54 -0.29 1.13
C SER A 17 14.23 -1.79 1.28
N VAL A 18 14.90 -2.62 0.48
CA VAL A 18 14.90 -4.08 0.64
C VAL A 18 16.35 -4.53 0.77
N ASP A 19 16.69 -5.09 1.93
CA ASP A 19 18.00 -5.66 2.24
C ASP A 19 18.18 -7.03 1.56
N ASP A 20 19.31 -7.23 0.87
CA ASP A 20 19.70 -8.56 0.39
C ASP A 20 20.39 -9.34 1.53
N ALA A 21 19.84 -10.48 1.95
CA ALA A 21 20.42 -11.26 3.05
C ALA A 21 21.67 -12.05 2.61
N THR A 22 21.81 -12.29 1.31
CA THR A 22 23.01 -12.82 0.66
C THR A 22 23.28 -12.04 -0.64
N PRO A 23 24.54 -11.99 -1.13
CA PRO A 23 24.84 -11.38 -2.42
C PRO A 23 24.03 -12.05 -3.55
N GLY A 24 23.17 -11.29 -4.23
CA GLY A 24 22.32 -11.79 -5.32
C GLY A 24 21.04 -12.53 -4.89
N ASP A 25 20.60 -12.36 -3.63
CA ASP A 25 19.44 -13.04 -3.05
C ASP A 25 18.19 -13.01 -3.97
N PRO A 26 17.71 -14.18 -4.44
CA PRO A 26 16.57 -14.24 -5.36
C PRO A 26 15.27 -13.76 -4.72
N VAL A 27 15.13 -13.82 -3.39
CA VAL A 27 13.96 -13.31 -2.67
C VAL A 27 13.93 -11.79 -2.74
N ALA A 28 15.05 -11.12 -2.42
CA ALA A 28 15.11 -9.66 -2.42
C ALA A 28 14.91 -9.09 -3.83
N ARG A 29 15.43 -9.76 -4.87
CA ARG A 29 15.11 -9.45 -6.26
C ARG A 29 13.60 -9.61 -6.55
N ARG A 30 13.00 -10.74 -6.18
CA ARG A 30 11.57 -11.00 -6.39
C ARG A 30 10.66 -10.03 -5.65
N LEU A 31 11.03 -9.59 -4.44
CA LEU A 31 10.28 -8.56 -3.70
C LEU A 31 10.23 -7.25 -4.49
N ARG A 32 11.35 -6.82 -5.07
CA ARG A 32 11.41 -5.62 -5.94
C ARG A 32 10.56 -5.80 -7.20
N GLU A 33 10.61 -6.97 -7.84
CA GLU A 33 9.76 -7.34 -9.00
C GLU A 33 8.26 -7.34 -8.69
N LEU A 34 7.87 -7.69 -7.45
CA LEU A 34 6.47 -7.65 -6.98
C LEU A 34 5.99 -6.24 -6.59
N GLY A 35 6.85 -5.23 -6.64
CA GLY A 35 6.53 -3.84 -6.30
C GLY A 35 6.92 -3.41 -4.88
N PHE A 36 7.63 -4.22 -4.09
CA PHE A 36 8.22 -3.76 -2.83
C PHE A 36 9.48 -2.92 -3.11
N VAL A 37 9.27 -1.70 -3.60
CA VAL A 37 10.31 -0.74 -4.00
C VAL A 37 10.25 0.53 -3.15
N ALA A 38 11.38 1.25 -3.05
CA ALA A 38 11.46 2.50 -2.28
C ALA A 38 10.40 3.51 -2.75
N GLY A 39 9.64 4.07 -1.81
CA GLY A 39 8.54 5.01 -2.04
C GLY A 39 7.15 4.37 -2.19
N GLU A 40 7.03 3.05 -2.32
CA GLU A 40 5.74 2.39 -2.50
C GLU A 40 4.96 2.23 -1.17
N ALA A 41 3.64 2.44 -1.22
CA ALA A 41 2.76 2.31 -0.07
C ALA A 41 2.43 0.84 0.22
N VAL A 42 2.71 0.40 1.46
CA VAL A 42 2.48 -0.97 1.94
C VAL A 42 1.65 -0.97 3.21
N GLN A 43 0.73 -1.92 3.37
CA GLN A 43 -0.06 -2.08 4.59
C GLN A 43 -0.07 -3.54 5.05
N VAL A 44 0.15 -3.78 6.35
CA VAL A 44 -0.05 -5.13 6.93
C VAL A 44 -1.54 -5.37 7.13
N ILE A 45 -2.11 -6.34 6.42
CA ILE A 45 -3.54 -6.68 6.49
C ILE A 45 -3.80 -7.68 7.62
N ALA A 46 -3.02 -8.76 7.66
CA ALA A 46 -3.22 -9.87 8.59
C ALA A 46 -1.91 -10.61 8.88
N TYR A 47 -1.95 -11.42 9.94
CA TYR A 47 -0.91 -12.39 10.29
C TYR A 47 -1.51 -13.80 10.24
N GLY A 48 -0.72 -14.77 9.79
CA GLY A 48 -1.13 -16.17 9.66
C GLY A 48 -1.60 -16.78 10.99
N PRO A 49 -2.56 -17.72 10.96
CA PRO A 49 -3.20 -18.27 12.16
C PRO A 49 -2.26 -19.11 13.04
N PHE A 50 -1.17 -19.62 12.48
CA PHE A 50 -0.14 -20.37 13.21
C PHE A 50 1.16 -19.56 13.26
N GLY A 51 1.66 -19.26 14.46
CA GLY A 51 2.97 -18.61 14.65
C GLY A 51 3.12 -17.16 14.13
N MET A 52 2.03 -16.52 13.69
CA MET A 52 2.05 -15.23 12.98
C MET A 52 2.84 -15.26 11.65
N ASP A 53 2.94 -16.43 11.01
CA ASP A 53 3.54 -16.61 9.69
C ASP A 53 2.57 -17.39 8.78
N PRO A 54 2.38 -17.01 7.50
CA PRO A 54 2.93 -15.83 6.82
C PRO A 54 2.23 -14.51 7.23
N LEU A 55 2.92 -13.40 6.99
CA LEU A 55 2.39 -12.03 7.00
C LEU A 55 1.63 -11.76 5.70
N VAL A 56 0.44 -11.17 5.76
CA VAL A 56 -0.25 -10.65 4.56
C VAL A 56 -0.03 -9.15 4.45
N ALA A 57 0.75 -8.72 3.46
CA ALA A 57 0.97 -7.33 3.11
C ALA A 57 0.21 -6.96 1.83
N GLN A 58 -0.39 -5.77 1.79
CA GLN A 58 -0.96 -5.18 0.59
C GLN A 58 -0.01 -4.12 0.05
N VAL A 59 0.26 -4.15 -1.27
CA VAL A 59 1.08 -3.19 -2.02
C VAL A 59 0.21 -2.68 -3.16
N GLY A 60 -0.05 -1.37 -3.20
CA GLY A 60 -1.10 -0.79 -4.05
C GLY A 60 -2.44 -1.54 -3.89
N PHE A 61 -2.87 -2.24 -4.94
CA PHE A 61 -4.11 -3.03 -4.97
C PHE A 61 -3.92 -4.54 -4.75
N THR A 62 -2.67 -5.02 -4.75
CA THR A 62 -2.34 -6.45 -4.73
C THR A 62 -1.97 -6.91 -3.32
N ARG A 63 -2.34 -8.14 -2.95
CA ARG A 63 -2.05 -8.73 -1.63
C ARG A 63 -1.07 -9.88 -1.77
N PHE A 64 0.00 -9.85 -0.99
CA PHE A 64 1.07 -10.84 -0.98
C PHE A 64 1.19 -11.47 0.40
N ALA A 65 1.29 -12.80 0.42
CA ALA A 65 1.66 -13.55 1.62
C ALA A 65 3.19 -13.68 1.64
N LEU A 66 3.83 -13.02 2.61
CA LEU A 66 5.27 -13.03 2.85
C LEU A 66 5.58 -13.85 4.08
N ARG A 67 6.67 -14.64 4.06
CA ARG A 67 7.24 -15.16 5.30
C ARG A 67 7.72 -14.00 6.18
N ARG A 68 7.68 -14.17 7.49
CA ARG A 68 8.29 -13.24 8.46
C ARG A 68 9.76 -12.98 8.11
N SER A 69 10.50 -14.00 7.65
CA SER A 69 11.90 -13.90 7.22
C SER A 69 12.12 -13.04 5.97
N GLU A 70 11.10 -12.89 5.11
CA GLU A 70 11.13 -12.05 3.91
C GLU A 70 10.74 -10.61 4.27
N ALA A 71 9.67 -10.44 5.05
CA ALA A 71 9.25 -9.15 5.59
C ALA A 71 10.30 -8.52 6.52
N ALA A 72 11.11 -9.33 7.20
CA ALA A 72 12.26 -8.91 8.00
C ALA A 72 13.45 -8.41 7.14
N ARG A 73 13.32 -8.31 5.82
CA ARG A 73 14.31 -7.67 4.93
C ARG A 73 13.83 -6.34 4.36
N ILE A 74 12.54 -6.05 4.50
CA ILE A 74 11.91 -4.85 3.95
C ILE A 74 11.97 -3.76 5.02
N GLY A 75 12.85 -2.79 4.83
CA GLY A 75 12.91 -1.58 5.62
C GLY A 75 11.73 -0.68 5.25
N VAL A 76 10.98 -0.24 6.26
CA VAL A 76 9.76 0.57 6.09
C VAL A 76 9.73 1.72 7.08
N GLU A 77 8.95 2.74 6.75
CA GLU A 77 8.64 3.86 7.61
C GLU A 77 7.13 3.95 7.81
N ILE A 78 6.67 4.17 9.06
CA ILE A 78 5.24 4.31 9.32
C ILE A 78 4.73 5.54 8.58
N ALA A 79 3.79 5.32 7.67
CA ALA A 79 3.07 6.41 7.03
C ALA A 79 2.12 6.97 8.08
N SER A 80 2.55 8.02 8.80
CA SER A 80 1.61 8.82 9.60
C SER A 80 0.49 9.24 8.66
N ALA A 81 -0.73 8.80 8.95
CA ALA A 81 -1.85 8.85 8.01
C ALA A 81 -2.35 10.28 7.82
N SER A 82 -1.57 11.10 7.12
CA SER A 82 -2.09 12.26 6.44
C SER A 82 -3.11 11.74 5.45
N VAL A 83 -4.38 11.97 5.77
CA VAL A 83 -5.50 11.61 4.91
C VAL A 83 -5.32 12.38 3.61
N THR A 84 -4.77 11.73 2.59
CA THR A 84 -4.97 12.14 1.20
C THR A 84 -6.46 12.04 0.97
N ARG A 85 -7.10 13.18 1.20
CA ARG A 85 -8.51 13.42 0.99
C ARG A 85 -8.73 13.06 -0.47
N ILE A 86 -9.36 11.91 -0.72
CA ILE A 86 -9.94 11.59 -2.02
C ILE A 86 -10.82 12.78 -2.36
N ALA A 87 -10.35 13.64 -3.25
CA ALA A 87 -11.13 14.76 -3.71
C ALA A 87 -12.34 14.14 -4.42
N PRO A 88 -13.58 14.40 -3.98
CA PRO A 88 -14.70 14.11 -4.83
C PRO A 88 -14.49 14.98 -6.07
N ALA A 89 -14.30 14.35 -7.22
CA ALA A 89 -14.45 15.02 -8.49
C ALA A 89 -15.94 15.33 -8.65
N THR A 90 -16.40 16.38 -7.98
CA THR A 90 -17.67 17.05 -8.27
C THR A 90 -17.52 17.64 -9.66
N GLN A 91 -17.84 16.83 -10.66
CA GLN A 91 -17.89 17.27 -12.04
C GLN A 91 -18.96 18.36 -12.13
N GLY A 92 -18.62 19.43 -12.85
CA GLY A 92 -19.27 20.73 -12.72
C GLY A 92 -20.78 20.71 -12.95
N ASP A 93 -21.45 21.58 -12.20
CA ASP A 93 -22.78 22.07 -12.47
C ASP A 93 -22.83 22.70 -13.88
N GLU A 94 -23.77 22.28 -14.72
CA GLU A 94 -24.24 23.12 -15.83
C GLU A 94 -25.78 23.18 -15.80
N THR A 95 -26.27 23.98 -14.85
CA THR A 95 -27.66 24.42 -14.78
C THR A 95 -28.03 25.20 -16.04
N ALA A 96 -28.81 24.58 -16.93
CA ALA A 96 -29.60 25.26 -17.95
C ALA A 96 -31.10 25.13 -17.60
N GLN A 97 -31.68 26.20 -17.04
CA GLN A 97 -33.07 26.21 -16.60
C GLN A 97 -34.08 26.13 -17.77
N PRO A 98 -35.28 25.56 -17.55
CA PRO A 98 -36.34 25.57 -18.53
C PRO A 98 -37.02 26.95 -18.59
N SER A 99 -37.33 27.42 -19.79
CA SER A 99 -38.32 28.50 -19.95
C SER A 99 -39.07 28.37 -21.27
N ALA A 100 -40.30 27.90 -21.18
CA ALA A 100 -41.25 27.96 -22.29
C ALA A 100 -41.98 29.31 -22.26
N LYS A 101 -42.11 29.97 -23.42
CA LYS A 101 -43.36 30.61 -23.90
C LYS A 101 -43.16 31.50 -25.13
N ARG A 102 -44.04 31.27 -26.13
CA ARG A 102 -44.68 32.27 -27.02
C ARG A 102 -43.79 32.99 -28.04
N THR A 103 -44.21 33.14 -29.30
CA THR A 103 -45.54 33.64 -29.70
C THR A 103 -46.23 32.73 -30.72
N ALA A 104 -47.55 32.50 -30.66
CA ALA A 104 -48.55 33.03 -29.71
C ALA A 104 -48.46 32.42 -28.29
#